data_AF-A0A6G3RED0-F1
#
_entry.id   AF-A0A6G3RED0-F1
#
_cell.length_a   1.000
_cell.length_b   1.000
_cell.length_c   1.000
_cell.angle_alpha   90.00
_cell.angle_beta   90.00
_cell.angle_gamma   90.00
#
_symmetry.space_group_name_H-M   'P 1'
#
loop_
_entity.id
_entity.type
_entity.pdbx_description
1 polymer ?
#
loop_
_entity_poly.entity_id
_entity_poly.type
_entity_poly.pdbx_seq_one_letter_code
_entity_poly.pdbx_strand_id
1 'polypeptide(L)'
;MARAWNSSGHERHTVLLIAKRVLAATLSWWIAYDFLNATSPAFAPFSAVLIMNVTLQKSVWQTLRYIAAVVVGVAVQAAIGFSAGPDLFAFVVVAAIALSLGQWTALGEQRSQVATAAFFAFSTYSAAATNADRALQLGQIILLVLIGCGIGLVVNLCIAPPLRYRSAEQGLRVLAAEIEYLLDDMAEGLSSGDVDADRAEQWRKAGERVQDAVGQARTGLSTAENSVPFNPRRLLPAHRGYLSFDRFRQALGAMERAVYQLASLTRSLGRWSETEDTYTYGPALEAYADFAASLRDIVHVLVELDSDTLSEQAKEMCGLATTAQEALEKVLEAAQEHKLPLADASRPYGVLIVEATRLMEEFQNTCDVLQDTADA
;
A
#
# COMPACT_ATOMS: atom_id res chain seq x y z
N MET A 1 -20.13 -13.18 -19.23
CA MET A 1 -18.72 -12.81 -19.45
C MET A 1 -18.51 -11.37 -19.93
N ALA A 2 -19.50 -10.69 -20.54
CA ALA A 2 -19.35 -9.29 -21.00
C ALA A 2 -19.60 -8.19 -19.93
N ARG A 3 -20.03 -8.56 -18.72
CA ARG A 3 -20.40 -7.59 -17.66
C ARG A 3 -19.28 -7.23 -16.68
N ALA A 4 -18.14 -7.93 -16.74
CA ALA A 4 -16.98 -7.70 -15.87
C ALA A 4 -16.02 -6.61 -16.38
N TRP A 5 -16.33 -5.99 -17.53
CA TRP A 5 -15.49 -4.94 -18.09
C TRP A 5 -15.84 -3.53 -17.60
N ASN A 6 -16.96 -3.29 -16.91
CA ASN A 6 -17.37 -1.93 -16.53
C ASN A 6 -17.27 -1.59 -15.03
N SER A 7 -16.70 -2.45 -14.18
CA SER A 7 -16.42 -2.13 -12.77
C SER A 7 -14.93 -1.87 -12.57
N SER A 8 -14.59 -0.63 -12.21
CA SER A 8 -13.22 -0.14 -12.01
C SER A 8 -12.66 -0.63 -10.68
N GLY A 9 -11.49 -1.29 -10.72
CA GLY A 9 -10.63 -1.52 -9.56
C GLY A 9 -10.44 -2.98 -9.15
N HIS A 10 -11.36 -3.52 -8.35
CA HIS A 10 -11.14 -4.79 -7.64
C HIS A 10 -11.40 -6.05 -8.49
N GLU A 11 -12.48 -6.08 -9.27
CA GLU A 11 -12.85 -7.28 -10.05
C GLU A 11 -11.84 -7.60 -11.14
N ARG A 12 -11.36 -6.57 -11.87
CA ARG A 12 -10.30 -6.73 -12.88
C ARG A 12 -9.00 -7.26 -12.26
N HIS A 13 -8.65 -6.82 -11.05
CA HIS A 13 -7.44 -7.28 -10.36
C HIS A 13 -7.57 -8.76 -9.96
N THR A 14 -8.71 -9.15 -9.40
CA THR A 14 -9.01 -10.54 -9.05
C THR A 14 -8.98 -11.44 -10.28
N VAL A 15 -9.58 -11.01 -11.40
CA VAL A 15 -9.56 -11.77 -12.66
C VAL A 15 -8.13 -11.92 -13.21
N LEU A 16 -7.33 -10.86 -13.19
CA LEU A 16 -5.93 -10.91 -13.61
C LEU A 16 -5.09 -11.83 -12.72
N LEU A 17 -5.29 -11.80 -11.41
CA LEU A 17 -4.62 -12.68 -10.46
C LEU A 17 -4.99 -14.15 -10.70
N ILE A 18 -6.28 -14.44 -10.91
CA ILE A 18 -6.76 -15.79 -11.22
C ILE A 18 -6.16 -16.27 -12.55
N ALA A 19 -6.22 -15.45 -13.60
CA ALA A 19 -5.66 -15.80 -14.91
C ALA A 19 -4.16 -16.10 -14.84
N LYS A 20 -3.41 -15.33 -14.05
CA LYS A 20 -1.98 -15.55 -13.81
C LYS A 20 -1.70 -16.87 -13.09
N ARG A 21 -2.49 -17.19 -12.05
CA ARG A 21 -2.38 -18.48 -11.34
C ARG A 21 -2.71 -19.65 -12.24
N VAL A 22 -3.75 -19.52 -13.07
CA VAL A 22 -4.10 -20.53 -14.07
C VAL A 22 -2.93 -20.71 -15.04
N LEU A 23 -2.37 -19.63 -15.60
CA LEU A 23 -1.20 -19.73 -16.50
C LEU A 23 -0.01 -20.43 -15.85
N ALA A 24 0.34 -20.09 -14.60
CA ALA A 24 1.46 -20.75 -13.92
C ALA A 24 1.18 -22.22 -13.60
N ALA A 25 -0.04 -22.55 -13.16
CA ALA A 25 -0.45 -23.93 -12.94
C ALA A 25 -0.41 -24.73 -14.26
N THR A 26 -0.92 -24.19 -15.35
CA THR A 26 -0.90 -24.86 -16.66
C THR A 26 0.52 -25.05 -17.18
N LEU A 27 1.38 -24.02 -17.07
CA LEU A 27 2.76 -24.10 -17.56
C LEU A 27 3.60 -25.09 -16.73
N SER A 28 3.41 -25.11 -15.42
CA SER A 28 4.09 -26.06 -14.53
C SER A 28 3.59 -27.49 -14.71
N TRP A 29 2.29 -27.70 -14.94
CA TRP A 29 1.76 -29.01 -15.31
C TRP A 29 2.35 -29.47 -16.65
N TRP A 30 2.35 -28.61 -17.67
CA TRP A 30 2.86 -28.94 -19.00
C TRP A 30 4.33 -29.37 -18.94
N ILE A 31 5.18 -28.62 -18.23
CA ILE A 31 6.60 -28.99 -18.06
C ILE A 31 6.75 -30.28 -17.24
N ALA A 32 6.01 -30.44 -16.15
CA ALA A 32 6.10 -31.64 -15.32
C ALA A 32 5.65 -32.92 -16.04
N TYR A 33 4.62 -32.82 -16.86
CA TYR A 33 4.03 -33.95 -17.57
C TYR A 33 4.78 -34.26 -18.87
N ASP A 34 4.93 -33.29 -19.78
CA ASP A 34 5.49 -33.54 -21.12
C ASP A 34 7.02 -33.64 -21.11
N PHE A 35 7.72 -32.89 -20.23
CA PHE A 35 9.19 -32.86 -20.24
C PHE A 35 9.81 -33.83 -19.24
N LEU A 36 9.19 -34.04 -18.06
CA LEU A 36 9.71 -34.93 -17.02
C LEU A 36 9.05 -36.32 -16.97
N ASN A 37 8.01 -36.57 -17.76
CA ASN A 37 7.23 -37.82 -17.73
C ASN A 37 6.84 -38.21 -16.30
N ALA A 38 6.43 -37.23 -15.48
CA ALA A 38 6.18 -37.48 -14.08
C ALA A 38 4.92 -38.31 -13.85
N THR A 39 5.03 -39.36 -13.03
CA THR A 39 3.89 -40.23 -12.68
C THR A 39 2.82 -39.48 -11.90
N SER A 40 3.21 -38.42 -11.17
CA SER A 40 2.29 -37.53 -10.45
C SER A 40 2.72 -36.06 -10.62
N PRO A 41 2.34 -35.39 -11.73
CA PRO A 41 2.78 -34.03 -12.03
C PRO A 41 2.11 -32.96 -11.13
N ALA A 42 1.10 -33.33 -10.34
CA ALA A 42 0.26 -32.40 -9.55
C ALA A 42 1.01 -31.52 -8.54
N PHE A 43 2.22 -31.93 -8.12
CA PHE A 43 3.05 -31.16 -7.19
C PHE A 43 3.60 -29.86 -7.78
N ALA A 44 3.90 -29.84 -9.09
CA ALA A 44 4.43 -28.66 -9.76
C ALA A 44 3.43 -27.49 -9.79
N PRO A 45 2.16 -27.66 -10.23
CA PRO A 45 1.18 -26.58 -10.18
C PRO A 45 0.78 -26.20 -8.75
N PHE A 46 0.71 -27.16 -7.83
CA PHE A 46 0.46 -26.84 -6.41
C PHE A 46 1.52 -25.87 -5.87
N SER A 47 2.80 -26.19 -6.10
CA SER A 47 3.93 -25.35 -5.69
C SER A 47 3.93 -23.99 -6.39
N ALA A 48 3.64 -23.96 -7.70
CA ALA A 48 3.57 -22.73 -8.48
C ALA A 48 2.50 -21.76 -7.95
N VAL A 49 1.30 -22.27 -7.67
CA VAL A 49 0.18 -21.46 -7.15
C VAL A 49 0.46 -20.99 -5.72
N LEU A 50 1.06 -21.83 -4.88
CA LEU A 50 1.42 -21.45 -3.51
C LEU A 50 2.40 -20.28 -3.48
N ILE A 51 3.41 -20.28 -4.35
CA ILE A 51 4.41 -19.21 -4.41
C ILE A 51 3.84 -17.93 -5.02
N MET A 52 2.80 -18.03 -5.84
CA MET A 52 2.06 -16.85 -6.30
C MET A 52 1.24 -16.15 -5.22
N ASN A 53 0.92 -16.82 -4.12
CA ASN A 53 0.30 -16.17 -2.96
C ASN A 53 1.30 -15.31 -2.16
N VAL A 54 2.58 -15.34 -2.53
CA VAL A 54 3.64 -14.71 -1.75
C VAL A 54 4.07 -13.36 -2.35
N THR A 55 4.08 -12.33 -1.49
CA THR A 55 4.55 -10.97 -1.82
C THR A 55 6.01 -10.92 -2.26
N LEU A 56 6.35 -10.10 -3.28
CA LEU A 56 7.67 -10.05 -3.94
C LEU A 56 8.87 -9.92 -2.98
N GLN A 57 8.77 -9.06 -1.96
CA GLN A 57 9.84 -8.85 -0.96
C GLN A 57 10.11 -10.09 -0.11
N LYS A 58 9.08 -10.90 0.16
CA LYS A 58 9.23 -12.15 0.90
C LYS A 58 9.33 -13.36 -0.03
N SER A 59 9.07 -13.22 -1.33
CA SER A 59 8.89 -14.32 -2.27
C SER A 59 10.10 -15.23 -2.36
N VAL A 60 11.32 -14.71 -2.42
CA VAL A 60 12.52 -15.56 -2.46
C VAL A 60 12.71 -16.33 -1.16
N TRP A 61 12.68 -15.65 -0.01
CA TRP A 61 12.89 -16.30 1.30
C TRP A 61 11.76 -17.24 1.69
N GLN A 62 10.50 -16.90 1.39
CA GLN A 62 9.37 -17.79 1.62
C GLN A 62 9.33 -18.94 0.64
N THR A 63 9.75 -18.76 -0.61
CA THR A 63 9.97 -19.87 -1.56
C THR A 63 11.05 -20.80 -1.03
N LEU A 64 12.17 -20.27 -0.53
CA LEU A 64 13.24 -21.09 0.03
C LEU A 64 12.78 -21.83 1.29
N ARG A 65 12.04 -21.16 2.19
CA ARG A 65 11.41 -21.80 3.36
C ARG A 65 10.40 -22.87 2.96
N TYR A 66 9.62 -22.64 1.90
CA TYR A 66 8.68 -23.63 1.37
C TYR A 66 9.41 -24.85 0.81
N ILE A 67 10.45 -24.65 -0.02
CA ILE A 67 11.29 -25.72 -0.54
C ILE A 67 11.90 -26.51 0.63
N ALA A 68 12.46 -25.81 1.64
CA ALA A 68 13.00 -26.46 2.83
C ALA A 68 11.93 -27.24 3.59
N ALA A 69 10.73 -26.69 3.77
CA ALA A 69 9.60 -27.36 4.41
C ALA A 69 9.25 -28.68 3.71
N VAL A 70 9.16 -28.63 2.38
CA VAL A 70 8.85 -29.78 1.55
C VAL A 70 9.96 -30.82 1.63
N VAL A 71 11.22 -30.41 1.49
CA VAL A 71 12.38 -31.31 1.58
C VAL A 71 12.43 -31.99 2.94
N VAL A 72 12.18 -31.27 4.04
CA VAL A 72 12.11 -31.84 5.38
C VAL A 72 10.98 -32.85 5.49
N GLY A 73 9.77 -32.53 5.01
CA GLY A 73 8.63 -33.45 5.04
C GLY A 73 8.89 -34.73 4.25
N VAL A 74 9.45 -34.60 3.03
CA VAL A 74 9.83 -35.75 2.19
C VAL A 74 10.96 -36.57 2.83
N ALA A 75 11.93 -35.92 3.47
CA ALA A 75 13.05 -36.60 4.14
C ALA A 75 12.58 -37.39 5.39
N VAL A 76 11.67 -36.82 6.18
CA VAL A 76 11.04 -37.54 7.31
C VAL A 76 10.32 -38.78 6.80
N GLN A 77 9.54 -38.64 5.74
CA GLN A 77 8.86 -39.78 5.13
C GLN A 77 9.84 -40.82 4.60
N ALA A 78 10.91 -40.40 3.93
CA ALA A 78 11.92 -41.32 3.42
C ALA A 78 12.56 -42.12 4.56
N ALA A 79 12.99 -41.44 5.63
CA ALA A 79 13.65 -42.06 6.77
C ALA A 79 12.76 -43.12 7.44
N ILE A 80 11.50 -42.77 7.73
CA ILE A 80 10.56 -43.69 8.40
C ILE A 80 10.04 -44.77 7.45
N GLY A 81 9.73 -44.40 6.20
CA GLY A 81 9.19 -45.31 5.19
C GLY A 81 10.16 -46.45 4.88
N PHE A 82 11.45 -46.16 4.71
CA PHE A 82 12.46 -47.19 4.44
C PHE A 82 12.77 -48.07 5.66
N SER A 83 12.59 -47.56 6.89
CA SER A 83 12.84 -48.35 8.10
C SER A 83 11.66 -49.19 8.57
N ALA A 84 10.43 -48.67 8.47
CA ALA A 84 9.24 -49.26 9.08
C ALA A 84 8.22 -49.83 8.07
N GLY A 85 8.37 -49.53 6.78
CA GLY A 85 7.42 -49.94 5.75
C GLY A 85 6.12 -49.11 5.73
N PRO A 86 5.20 -49.37 4.77
CA PRO A 86 3.96 -48.61 4.60
C PRO A 86 2.85 -49.14 5.53
N ASP A 87 3.01 -48.96 6.84
CA ASP A 87 2.01 -49.34 7.85
C ASP A 87 1.36 -48.11 8.50
N LEU A 88 0.17 -48.28 9.09
CA LEU A 88 -0.53 -47.24 9.84
C LEU A 88 0.33 -46.68 10.97
N PHE A 89 1.12 -47.54 11.63
CA PHE A 89 2.05 -47.09 12.67
C PHE A 89 3.12 -46.14 12.10
N ALA A 90 3.68 -46.45 10.93
CA ALA A 90 4.63 -45.59 10.25
C ALA A 90 4.00 -44.23 9.88
N PHE A 91 2.75 -44.22 9.44
CA PHE A 91 2.01 -42.98 9.19
C PHE A 91 1.85 -42.12 10.45
N VAL A 92 1.47 -42.72 11.58
CA VAL A 92 1.32 -42.00 12.87
C VAL A 92 2.65 -41.38 13.29
N VAL A 93 3.75 -42.13 13.17
CA VAL A 93 5.09 -41.63 13.49
C VAL A 93 5.49 -40.47 12.57
N VAL A 94 5.27 -40.60 11.26
CA VAL A 94 5.55 -39.53 10.28
C VAL A 94 4.72 -38.28 10.58
N ALA A 95 3.43 -38.44 10.88
CA ALA A 95 2.54 -37.33 11.22
C ALA A 95 3.01 -36.61 12.48
N ALA A 96 3.34 -37.36 13.53
CA ALA A 96 3.83 -36.79 14.78
C ALA A 96 5.12 -35.98 14.58
N ILE A 97 6.09 -36.53 13.83
CA ILE A 97 7.37 -35.87 13.55
C ILE A 97 7.17 -34.65 12.65
N ALA A 98 6.44 -34.79 11.55
CA ALA A 98 6.24 -33.71 10.58
C ALA A 98 5.48 -32.52 11.19
N LEU A 99 4.45 -32.78 12.00
CA LEU A 99 3.70 -31.73 12.70
C LEU A 99 4.56 -31.06 13.78
N SER A 100 5.40 -31.82 14.49
CA SER A 100 6.32 -31.28 15.49
C SER A 100 7.39 -30.39 14.85
N LEU A 101 7.99 -30.81 13.74
CA LEU A 101 8.95 -30.01 12.98
C LEU A 101 8.29 -28.78 12.34
N GLY A 102 7.01 -28.88 11.98
CA GLY A 102 6.18 -27.74 11.56
C GLY A 102 6.07 -26.65 12.63
N GLN A 103 6.29 -26.95 13.92
CA GLN A 103 6.28 -25.92 14.98
C GLN A 103 7.60 -25.12 15.06
N TRP A 104 8.59 -25.41 14.21
CA TRP A 104 9.84 -24.67 14.22
C TRP A 104 9.69 -23.24 13.66
N THR A 105 10.11 -22.26 14.45
CA THR A 105 10.02 -20.83 14.15
C THR A 105 10.74 -20.39 12.87
N ALA A 106 11.79 -21.10 12.46
CA ALA A 106 12.57 -20.79 11.26
C ALA A 106 11.76 -20.89 9.94
N LEU A 107 10.70 -21.70 9.91
CA LEU A 107 9.85 -21.95 8.74
C LEU A 107 8.78 -20.85 8.51
N GLY A 108 8.55 -19.97 9.49
CA GLY A 108 7.69 -18.80 9.35
C GLY A 108 6.23 -19.15 9.03
N GLU A 109 5.70 -18.66 7.92
CA GLU A 109 4.32 -18.90 7.44
C GLU A 109 4.14 -20.27 6.74
N GLN A 110 5.24 -21.00 6.42
CA GLN A 110 5.21 -22.24 5.64
C GLN A 110 5.20 -23.52 6.49
N ARG A 111 4.92 -23.39 7.79
CA ARG A 111 4.94 -24.47 8.79
C ARG A 111 4.05 -25.65 8.46
N SER A 112 2.83 -25.38 7.99
CA SER A 112 1.85 -26.40 7.63
C SER A 112 2.30 -27.24 6.43
N GLN A 113 3.18 -26.70 5.58
CA GLN A 113 3.63 -27.35 4.35
C GLN A 113 4.54 -28.54 4.62
N VAL A 114 5.22 -28.60 5.77
CA VAL A 114 6.03 -29.76 6.19
C VAL A 114 5.15 -31.01 6.29
N ALA A 115 4.01 -30.89 6.98
CA ALA A 115 3.07 -31.99 7.16
C ALA A 115 2.40 -32.37 5.83
N THR A 116 1.97 -31.38 5.04
CA THR A 116 1.41 -31.61 3.71
C THR A 116 2.38 -32.40 2.82
N ALA A 117 3.64 -31.97 2.74
CA ALA A 117 4.66 -32.66 1.96
C ALA A 117 4.92 -34.08 2.45
N ALA A 118 5.01 -34.29 3.77
CA ALA A 118 5.21 -35.61 4.37
C ALA A 118 4.05 -36.58 4.03
N PHE A 119 2.80 -36.11 4.09
CA PHE A 119 1.63 -36.94 3.79
C PHE A 119 1.53 -37.31 2.31
N PHE A 120 1.80 -36.35 1.42
CA PHE A 120 1.85 -36.66 0.00
C PHE A 120 3.00 -37.61 -0.32
N ALA A 121 4.18 -37.40 0.28
CA ALA A 121 5.30 -38.32 0.16
C ALA A 121 4.92 -39.73 0.66
N PHE A 122 4.16 -39.84 1.76
CA PHE A 122 3.68 -41.12 2.28
C PHE A 122 2.74 -41.82 1.31
N SER A 123 1.80 -41.07 0.74
CA SER A 123 0.88 -41.59 -0.29
C SER A 123 1.63 -42.12 -1.51
N THR A 124 2.57 -41.34 -2.04
CA THR A 124 3.42 -41.75 -3.17
C THR A 124 4.30 -42.95 -2.83
N TYR A 125 4.92 -42.96 -1.65
CA TYR A 125 5.73 -44.08 -1.16
C TYR A 125 4.93 -45.39 -1.06
N SER A 126 3.67 -45.29 -0.60
CA SER A 126 2.79 -46.44 -0.40
C SER A 126 2.28 -47.03 -1.73
N ALA A 127 2.16 -46.21 -2.76
CA ALA A 127 1.75 -46.63 -4.10
C ALA A 127 2.88 -47.30 -4.93
N ALA A 128 4.14 -47.17 -4.50
CA ALA A 128 5.30 -47.68 -5.23
C ALA A 128 5.62 -49.15 -4.90
N ALA A 129 5.82 -49.96 -5.95
CA ALA A 129 6.02 -51.40 -5.85
C ALA A 129 7.45 -51.83 -5.45
N THR A 130 8.48 -51.06 -5.83
CA THR A 130 9.89 -51.39 -5.53
C THR A 130 10.60 -50.31 -4.73
N ASN A 131 11.65 -50.68 -3.99
CA ASN A 131 12.47 -49.73 -3.23
C ASN A 131 13.23 -48.73 -4.12
N ALA A 132 13.60 -49.13 -5.33
CA ALA A 132 14.21 -48.24 -6.31
C ALA A 132 13.20 -47.19 -6.80
N ASP A 133 11.97 -47.61 -7.11
CA ASP A 133 10.89 -46.71 -7.52
C ASP A 133 10.51 -45.72 -6.40
N ARG A 134 10.51 -46.18 -5.14
CA ARG A 134 10.24 -45.34 -3.97
C ARG A 134 11.23 -44.19 -3.84
N ALA A 135 12.53 -44.46 -3.96
CA ALA A 135 13.56 -43.43 -3.88
C ALA A 135 13.44 -42.42 -5.03
N LEU A 136 13.16 -42.92 -6.24
CA LEU A 136 13.06 -42.12 -7.45
C LEU A 136 11.81 -41.20 -7.41
N GLN A 137 10.67 -41.71 -6.95
CA GLN A 137 9.44 -40.94 -6.81
C GLN A 137 9.53 -39.89 -5.69
N LEU A 138 10.19 -40.18 -4.56
CA LEU A 138 10.43 -39.19 -3.50
C LEU A 138 11.35 -38.06 -3.98
N GLY A 139 12.41 -38.39 -4.72
CA GLY A 139 13.26 -37.39 -5.38
C GLY A 139 12.50 -36.56 -6.41
N GLN A 140 11.59 -37.19 -7.14
CA GLN A 140 10.74 -36.53 -8.14
C GLN A 140 9.81 -35.49 -7.51
N ILE A 141 9.29 -35.71 -6.30
CA ILE A 141 8.49 -34.70 -5.57
C ILE A 141 9.30 -33.43 -5.36
N ILE A 142 10.55 -33.55 -4.89
CA ILE A 142 11.44 -32.39 -4.65
C ILE A 142 11.71 -31.66 -5.96
N LEU A 143 11.97 -32.40 -7.05
CA LEU A 143 12.20 -31.83 -8.37
C LEU A 143 10.97 -31.08 -8.92
N LEU A 144 9.78 -31.68 -8.78
CA LEU A 144 8.51 -31.05 -9.18
C LEU A 144 8.25 -29.76 -8.39
N VAL A 145 8.56 -29.77 -7.10
CA VAL A 145 8.45 -28.58 -6.26
C VAL A 145 9.42 -27.51 -6.73
N LEU A 146 10.70 -27.83 -6.97
CA LEU A 146 11.68 -26.87 -7.49
C LEU A 146 11.22 -26.24 -8.82
N ILE A 147 10.70 -27.05 -9.74
CA ILE A 147 10.18 -26.58 -11.03
C ILE A 147 8.95 -25.70 -10.84
N GLY A 148 7.99 -26.15 -10.04
CA GLY A 148 6.79 -25.37 -9.71
C GLY A 148 7.13 -24.04 -9.05
N CYS A 149 8.09 -24.04 -8.12
CA CYS A 149 8.62 -22.85 -7.48
C CYS A 149 9.29 -21.91 -8.49
N GLY A 150 10.13 -22.44 -9.37
CA GLY A 150 10.82 -21.67 -10.40
C GLY A 150 9.86 -21.03 -11.39
N ILE A 151 8.91 -21.80 -11.93
CA ILE A 151 7.88 -21.29 -12.85
C ILE A 151 6.96 -20.31 -12.12
N GLY A 152 6.51 -20.63 -10.91
CA GLY A 152 5.72 -19.73 -10.08
C GLY A 152 6.43 -18.40 -9.88
N LEU A 153 7.72 -18.41 -9.55
CA LEU A 153 8.55 -17.22 -9.39
C LEU A 153 8.74 -16.46 -10.70
N VAL A 154 9.09 -17.15 -11.80
CA VAL A 154 9.28 -16.55 -13.14
C VAL A 154 7.99 -15.91 -13.61
N VAL A 155 6.85 -16.60 -13.55
CA VAL A 155 5.56 -16.04 -13.94
C VAL A 155 5.15 -14.93 -12.96
N ASN A 156 5.44 -15.06 -11.67
CA ASN A 156 5.16 -14.01 -10.69
C ASN A 156 5.92 -12.71 -10.97
N LEU A 157 7.19 -12.83 -11.34
CA LEU A 157 8.08 -11.73 -11.69
C LEU A 157 7.82 -11.16 -13.10
N CYS A 158 7.57 -12.03 -14.08
CA CYS A 158 7.44 -11.66 -15.48
C CYS A 158 6.03 -11.18 -15.85
N ILE A 159 4.96 -11.72 -15.24
CA ILE A 159 3.57 -11.34 -15.53
C ILE A 159 3.06 -10.46 -14.39
N ALA A 160 3.15 -9.14 -14.54
CA ALA A 160 2.60 -8.17 -13.58
C ALA A 160 3.00 -8.47 -12.12
N PRO A 161 4.22 -8.07 -11.68
CA PRO A 161 4.47 -7.91 -10.26
C PRO A 161 3.31 -7.07 -9.68
N PRO A 162 2.72 -7.40 -8.52
CA PRO A 162 1.77 -6.50 -7.86
C PRO A 162 2.52 -5.20 -7.62
N LEU A 163 2.36 -4.26 -8.54
CA LEU A 163 2.97 -2.95 -8.49
C LEU A 163 2.28 -2.24 -7.33
N ARG A 164 2.87 -2.42 -6.15
CA ARG A 164 2.58 -1.65 -4.93
C ARG A 164 2.86 -0.16 -5.11
N TYR A 165 3.30 0.24 -6.30
CA TYR A 165 3.16 1.60 -6.80
C TYR A 165 1.73 2.14 -6.57
N ARG A 166 0.72 1.30 -6.81
CA ARG A 166 -0.68 1.66 -6.53
C ARG A 166 -1.00 1.77 -5.04
N SER A 167 -0.24 1.15 -4.12
CA SER A 167 -0.48 1.33 -2.68
C SER A 167 0.12 2.63 -2.13
N ALA A 168 1.25 3.09 -2.69
CA ALA A 168 1.79 4.40 -2.38
C ALA A 168 0.88 5.51 -2.92
N GLU A 169 0.44 5.35 -4.18
CA GLU A 169 -0.55 6.23 -4.81
C GLU A 169 -1.90 6.21 -4.07
N GLN A 170 -2.40 5.03 -3.67
CA GLN A 170 -3.62 4.91 -2.87
C GLN A 170 -3.46 5.57 -1.50
N GLY A 171 -2.30 5.41 -0.84
CA GLY A 171 -2.02 6.08 0.42
C GLY A 171 -2.03 7.60 0.28
N LEU A 172 -1.50 8.12 -0.83
CA LEU A 172 -1.53 9.54 -1.16
C LEU A 172 -2.95 10.04 -1.43
N ARG A 173 -3.73 9.29 -2.21
CA ARG A 173 -5.14 9.62 -2.49
C ARG A 173 -5.99 9.62 -1.22
N VAL A 174 -5.75 8.67 -0.32
CA VAL A 174 -6.43 8.63 0.99
C VAL A 174 -6.03 9.83 1.84
N LEU A 175 -4.72 10.13 1.93
CA LEU A 175 -4.24 11.31 2.66
C LEU A 175 -4.88 12.59 2.13
N ALA A 176 -4.85 12.79 0.82
CA ALA A 176 -5.37 13.99 0.21
C ALA A 176 -6.90 14.10 0.33
N ALA A 177 -7.64 12.99 0.22
CA ALA A 177 -9.09 12.98 0.48
C ALA A 177 -9.43 13.35 1.94
N GLU A 178 -8.62 12.94 2.91
CA GLU A 178 -8.80 13.33 4.32
C GLU A 178 -8.48 14.82 4.54
N ILE A 179 -7.47 15.36 3.85
CA ILE A 179 -7.18 16.81 3.86
C ILE A 179 -8.33 17.60 3.21
N GLU A 180 -8.80 17.17 2.05
CA GLU A 180 -9.91 17.77 1.30
C GLU A 180 -11.17 17.80 2.16
N TYR A 181 -11.52 16.68 2.79
CA TYR A 181 -12.66 16.58 3.70
C TYR A 181 -12.54 17.54 4.90
N LEU A 182 -11.35 17.64 5.51
CA LEU A 182 -11.13 18.55 6.63
C LEU A 182 -11.24 20.02 6.22
N LEU A 183 -10.66 20.40 5.08
CA LEU A 183 -10.73 21.78 4.58
C LEU A 183 -12.15 22.18 4.19
N ASP A 184 -12.91 21.26 3.58
CA ASP A 184 -14.31 21.48 3.19
C ASP A 184 -15.22 21.64 4.42
N ASP A 185 -15.08 20.77 5.43
CA ASP A 185 -15.85 20.85 6.68
C ASP A 185 -15.50 22.11 7.50
N MET A 186 -14.23 22.54 7.47
CA MET A 186 -13.80 23.81 8.06
C MET A 186 -14.41 25.01 7.31
N ALA A 187 -14.40 25.02 5.98
CA ALA A 187 -15.00 26.09 5.19
C ALA A 187 -16.51 26.21 5.46
N GLU A 188 -17.22 25.09 5.57
CA GLU A 188 -18.65 25.08 5.89
C GLU A 188 -18.93 25.60 7.32
N GLY A 189 -18.20 25.12 8.33
CA GLY A 189 -18.41 25.57 9.71
C GLY A 189 -18.01 27.03 9.94
N LEU A 190 -16.96 27.51 9.28
CA LEU A 190 -16.52 28.91 9.38
C LEU A 190 -17.47 29.87 8.65
N SER A 191 -17.99 29.51 7.48
CA SER A 191 -18.94 30.35 6.73
C SER A 191 -20.33 30.43 7.39
N SER A 192 -20.79 29.34 8.01
CA SER A 192 -22.05 29.31 8.76
C SER A 192 -21.94 29.94 10.15
N GLY A 193 -20.72 30.20 10.64
CA GLY A 193 -20.46 30.65 12.01
C GLY A 193 -20.71 29.56 13.08
N ASP A 194 -20.93 28.32 12.64
CA ASP A 194 -21.20 27.13 13.46
C ASP A 194 -19.90 26.53 13.99
N VAL A 195 -19.16 27.29 14.79
CA VAL A 195 -17.85 26.87 15.31
C VAL A 195 -17.98 26.32 16.74
N ASP A 196 -19.05 25.59 17.05
CA ASP A 196 -19.29 25.13 18.41
C ASP A 196 -18.19 24.17 18.94
N ALA A 197 -18.19 23.93 20.25
CA ALA A 197 -17.18 23.08 20.89
C ALA A 197 -17.19 21.64 20.35
N ASP A 198 -18.35 21.16 19.90
CA ASP A 198 -18.51 19.80 19.36
C ASP A 198 -17.90 19.69 17.94
N ARG A 199 -18.07 20.71 17.09
CA ARG A 199 -17.49 20.79 15.74
C ARG A 199 -15.99 21.05 15.80
N ALA A 200 -15.53 21.88 16.73
CA ALA A 200 -14.10 22.08 16.96
C ALA A 200 -13.39 20.78 17.42
N GLU A 201 -14.05 19.97 18.26
CA GLU A 201 -13.54 18.64 18.64
C GLU A 201 -13.57 17.64 17.45
N GLN A 202 -14.56 17.74 16.56
CA GLN A 202 -14.58 16.94 15.32
C GLN A 202 -13.41 17.29 14.40
N TRP A 203 -13.12 18.59 14.20
CA TRP A 203 -11.96 19.04 13.44
C TRP A 203 -10.64 18.59 14.06
N ARG A 204 -10.53 18.61 15.39
CA ARG A 204 -9.36 18.10 16.11
C ARG A 204 -9.14 16.61 15.82
N LYS A 205 -10.19 15.79 15.90
CA LYS A 205 -10.13 14.35 15.56
C LYS A 205 -9.83 14.11 14.09
N ALA A 206 -10.39 14.91 13.19
CA ALA A 206 -10.08 14.84 11.77
C ALA A 206 -8.60 15.17 11.49
N GLY A 207 -8.05 16.19 12.15
CA GLY A 207 -6.61 16.51 12.08
C GLY A 207 -5.71 15.36 12.56
N GLU A 208 -6.11 14.65 13.63
CA GLU A 208 -5.41 13.42 14.07
C GLU A 208 -5.47 12.30 13.02
N ARG A 209 -6.65 12.08 12.41
CA ARG A 209 -6.80 11.08 11.33
C ARG A 209 -5.93 11.40 10.12
N VAL A 210 -5.85 12.66 9.73
CA VAL A 210 -5.00 13.11 8.61
C VAL A 210 -3.53 12.86 8.93
N GLN A 211 -3.10 13.14 10.18
CA GLN A 211 -1.74 12.86 10.64
C GLN A 211 -1.42 11.34 10.62
N ASP A 212 -2.36 10.48 11.01
CA ASP A 212 -2.20 9.02 10.91
C ASP A 212 -2.10 8.56 9.45
N ALA A 213 -2.85 9.19 8.54
CA ALA A 213 -2.79 8.91 7.11
C ALA A 213 -1.41 9.23 6.51
N VAL A 214 -0.72 10.28 6.98
CA VAL A 214 0.67 10.58 6.59
C VAL A 214 1.60 9.41 6.95
N GLY A 215 1.47 8.84 8.15
CA GLY A 215 2.25 7.68 8.58
C GLY A 215 2.04 6.45 7.70
N GLN A 216 0.79 6.21 7.28
CA GLN A 216 0.44 5.13 6.35
C GLN A 216 1.03 5.37 4.95
N ALA A 217 0.92 6.59 4.43
CA ALA A 217 1.48 6.97 3.13
C ALA A 217 3.01 6.82 3.10
N ARG A 218 3.71 7.24 4.17
CA ARG A 218 5.18 7.07 4.32
C ARG A 218 5.60 5.61 4.38
N THR A 219 4.85 4.78 5.11
CA THR A 219 5.10 3.34 5.17
C THR A 219 4.85 2.68 3.81
N GLY A 220 3.80 3.11 3.09
CA GLY A 220 3.51 2.69 1.73
C GLY A 220 4.63 3.03 0.75
N LEU A 221 5.11 4.28 0.78
CA LEU A 221 6.19 4.79 -0.08
C LEU A 221 7.51 4.07 0.20
N SER A 222 7.95 3.99 1.45
CA SER A 222 9.19 3.28 1.82
C SER A 222 9.14 1.79 1.48
N THR A 223 7.98 1.14 1.63
CA THR A 223 7.78 -0.24 1.19
C THR A 223 7.89 -0.37 -0.32
N ALA A 224 7.34 0.60 -1.08
CA ALA A 224 7.40 0.63 -2.52
C ALA A 224 8.85 0.86 -3.01
N GLU A 225 9.59 1.82 -2.45
CA GLU A 225 11.00 2.10 -2.76
C GLU A 225 11.88 0.88 -2.53
N ASN A 226 11.74 0.23 -1.36
CA ASN A 226 12.48 -0.98 -1.03
C ASN A 226 12.11 -2.19 -1.92
N SER A 227 11.01 -2.12 -2.68
CA SER A 227 10.59 -3.18 -3.61
C SER A 227 11.14 -3.01 -5.04
N VAL A 228 11.64 -1.82 -5.40
CA VAL A 228 12.21 -1.50 -6.71
C VAL A 228 13.44 -2.33 -7.10
N PRO A 229 14.44 -2.54 -6.23
CA PRO A 229 15.65 -3.26 -6.65
C PRO A 229 15.40 -4.73 -7.00
N PHE A 230 14.28 -5.31 -6.58
CA PHE A 230 13.88 -6.69 -6.88
C PHE A 230 13.03 -6.83 -8.15
N ASN A 231 12.87 -5.77 -8.96
CA ASN A 231 12.05 -5.78 -10.17
C ASN A 231 12.89 -5.98 -11.46
N PRO A 232 12.94 -7.19 -12.04
CA PRO A 232 13.69 -7.45 -13.27
C PRO A 232 13.13 -6.72 -14.50
N ARG A 233 11.88 -6.20 -14.45
CA ARG A 233 11.29 -5.39 -15.53
C ARG A 233 11.92 -4.00 -15.68
N ARG A 234 12.77 -3.54 -14.74
CA ARG A 234 13.57 -2.30 -14.88
C ARG A 234 14.53 -2.34 -16.08
N LEU A 235 14.86 -3.54 -16.57
CA LEU A 235 15.72 -3.73 -17.74
C LEU A 235 14.97 -3.58 -19.08
N LEU A 236 13.64 -3.47 -19.06
CA LEU A 236 12.83 -3.32 -20.28
C LEU A 236 12.73 -1.84 -20.70
N PRO A 237 13.07 -1.48 -21.96
CA PRO A 237 13.09 -0.10 -22.44
C PRO A 237 11.75 0.64 -22.33
N ALA A 238 10.64 -0.08 -22.48
CA ALA A 238 9.29 0.48 -22.51
C ALA A 238 8.77 0.97 -21.14
N HIS A 239 9.53 0.77 -20.05
CA HIS A 239 9.10 1.08 -18.67
C HIS A 239 10.12 1.98 -17.96
N ARG A 240 10.88 2.78 -18.71
CA ARG A 240 11.79 3.81 -18.14
C ARG A 240 11.07 5.08 -17.66
N GLY A 241 9.77 5.22 -17.92
CA GLY A 241 8.98 6.39 -17.54
C GLY A 241 8.27 6.30 -16.18
N TYR A 242 8.43 5.23 -15.40
CA TYR A 242 7.76 5.12 -14.10
C TYR A 242 8.36 6.16 -13.15
N LEU A 243 7.55 7.17 -12.83
CA LEU A 243 7.68 8.17 -11.78
C LEU A 243 8.89 7.92 -10.86
N SER A 244 9.88 8.81 -10.92
CA SER A 244 10.99 8.80 -9.97
C SER A 244 10.42 8.90 -8.57
N PHE A 245 10.68 7.91 -7.71
CA PHE A 245 10.25 7.90 -6.31
C PHE A 245 10.59 9.18 -5.56
N ASP A 246 11.62 9.89 -6.01
CA ASP A 246 11.97 11.23 -5.53
C ASP A 246 10.81 12.23 -5.67
N ARG A 247 10.02 12.17 -6.74
CA ARG A 247 8.83 13.02 -6.95
C ARG A 247 7.71 12.72 -5.95
N PHE A 248 7.40 11.45 -5.72
CA PHE A 248 6.43 11.06 -4.69
C PHE A 248 6.90 11.46 -3.29
N ARG A 249 8.20 11.37 -3.02
CA ARG A 249 8.76 11.78 -1.75
C ARG A 249 8.64 13.28 -1.53
N GLN A 250 8.88 14.08 -2.57
CA GLN A 250 8.70 15.53 -2.51
C GLN A 250 7.23 15.91 -2.29
N ALA A 251 6.29 15.34 -3.06
CA ALA A 251 4.86 15.59 -2.89
C ALA A 251 4.35 15.15 -1.50
N LEU A 252 4.76 13.97 -1.02
CA LEU A 252 4.41 13.51 0.32
C LEU A 252 5.00 14.42 1.41
N GLY A 253 6.25 14.87 1.26
CA GLY A 253 6.89 15.78 2.20
C GLY A 253 6.25 17.17 2.23
N ALA A 254 5.73 17.64 1.10
CA ALA A 254 4.90 18.84 1.01
C ALA A 254 3.57 18.68 1.78
N MET A 255 2.82 17.62 1.49
CA MET A 255 1.58 17.33 2.22
C MET A 255 1.80 17.12 3.72
N GLU A 256 2.87 16.43 4.12
CA GLU A 256 3.20 16.22 5.53
C GLU A 256 3.35 17.57 6.27
N ARG A 257 4.04 18.55 5.66
CA ARG A 257 4.16 19.90 6.21
C ARG A 257 2.82 20.61 6.33
N ALA A 258 1.99 20.57 5.28
CA ALA A 258 0.65 21.16 5.30
C ALA A 258 -0.24 20.54 6.39
N VAL A 259 -0.19 19.21 6.58
CA VAL A 259 -0.94 18.49 7.60
C VAL A 259 -0.53 18.88 9.01
N TYR A 260 0.76 19.09 9.28
CA TYR A 260 1.21 19.56 10.60
C TYR A 260 0.64 20.93 10.94
N GLN A 261 0.60 21.85 9.97
CA GLN A 261 0.00 23.18 10.17
C GLN A 261 -1.52 23.09 10.33
N LEU A 262 -2.20 22.28 9.52
CA LEU A 262 -3.65 22.06 9.62
C LEU A 262 -4.04 21.46 10.98
N ALA A 263 -3.25 20.51 11.49
CA ALA A 263 -3.43 19.96 12.84
C ALA A 263 -3.12 20.98 13.96
N SER A 264 -2.19 21.91 13.74
CA SER A 264 -1.95 23.03 14.66
C SER A 264 -3.16 23.97 14.72
N LEU A 265 -3.74 24.27 13.56
CA LEU A 265 -4.94 25.08 13.41
C LEU A 265 -6.15 24.48 14.11
N THR A 266 -6.48 23.22 13.85
CA THR A 266 -7.64 22.57 14.46
C THR A 266 -7.51 22.47 15.98
N ARG A 267 -6.29 22.27 16.52
CA ARG A 267 -6.04 22.33 17.97
C ARG A 267 -6.22 23.74 18.54
N SER A 268 -5.85 24.77 17.78
CA SER A 268 -5.98 26.17 18.21
C SER A 268 -7.45 26.60 18.19
N LEU A 269 -8.20 26.19 17.18
CA LEU A 269 -9.66 26.34 17.10
C LEU A 269 -10.36 25.57 18.22
N GLY A 270 -9.93 24.35 18.57
CA GLY A 270 -10.49 23.57 19.68
C GLY A 270 -10.32 24.20 21.07
N ARG A 271 -9.41 25.17 21.25
CA ARG A 271 -9.28 25.94 22.51
C ARG A 271 -10.29 27.09 22.60
N TRP A 272 -11.01 27.37 21.52
CA TRP A 272 -12.07 28.37 21.48
C TRP A 272 -13.33 27.78 22.12
N SER A 273 -13.59 28.12 23.39
CA SER A 273 -14.81 27.65 24.09
C SER A 273 -15.56 28.74 24.85
N GLU A 274 -15.14 30.01 24.78
CA GLU A 274 -15.83 31.10 25.48
C GLU A 274 -16.29 32.17 24.48
N THR A 275 -17.59 32.15 24.22
CA THR A 275 -18.32 33.16 23.45
C THR A 275 -18.35 34.45 24.25
N GLU A 276 -17.63 35.48 23.78
CA GLU A 276 -17.83 36.86 24.24
C GLU A 276 -18.19 37.74 23.04
N ASP A 277 -19.33 38.43 23.16
CA ASP A 277 -19.95 39.35 22.17
C ASP A 277 -19.16 40.65 21.92
N THR A 278 -17.85 40.67 22.20
CA THR A 278 -17.06 41.91 22.19
C THR A 278 -16.63 42.33 20.77
N TYR A 279 -16.60 41.41 19.80
CA TYR A 279 -16.17 41.69 18.43
C TYR A 279 -17.05 40.99 17.38
N THR A 280 -17.24 41.62 16.22
CA THR A 280 -17.92 41.03 15.06
C THR A 280 -16.95 40.16 14.28
N TYR A 281 -16.97 38.85 14.57
CA TYR A 281 -16.05 37.89 14.00
C TYR A 281 -16.46 37.32 12.62
N GLY A 282 -17.75 37.42 12.27
CA GLY A 282 -18.33 36.83 11.06
C GLY A 282 -17.56 37.12 9.76
N PRO A 283 -17.26 38.39 9.42
CA PRO A 283 -16.56 38.72 8.17
C PRO A 283 -15.17 38.10 8.05
N ALA A 284 -14.44 37.98 9.16
CA ALA A 284 -13.11 37.38 9.16
C ALA A 284 -13.17 35.84 9.06
N LEU A 285 -14.20 35.22 9.65
CA LEU A 285 -14.44 33.77 9.53
C LEU A 285 -14.90 33.39 8.12
N GLU A 286 -15.73 34.22 7.49
CA GLU A 286 -16.16 34.06 6.10
C GLU A 286 -14.98 34.17 5.13
N ALA A 287 -14.11 35.18 5.30
CA ALA A 287 -12.88 35.28 4.53
C ALA A 287 -11.95 34.06 4.73
N TYR A 288 -11.89 33.52 5.96
CA TYR A 288 -11.10 32.33 6.25
C TYR A 288 -11.70 31.08 5.59
N ALA A 289 -13.03 30.97 5.54
CA ALA A 289 -13.72 29.90 4.84
C ALA A 289 -13.37 29.89 3.35
N ASP A 290 -13.34 31.06 2.70
CA ASP A 290 -12.92 31.21 1.31
C ASP A 290 -11.45 30.78 1.10
N PHE A 291 -10.58 31.10 2.06
CA PHE A 291 -9.19 30.65 2.05
C PHE A 291 -9.07 29.12 2.18
N ALA A 292 -9.80 28.52 3.12
CA ALA A 292 -9.83 27.06 3.30
C ALA A 292 -10.36 26.33 2.06
N ALA A 293 -11.40 26.85 1.43
CA ALA A 293 -11.93 26.33 0.16
C ALA A 293 -10.90 26.44 -0.98
N SER A 294 -10.14 27.54 -1.05
CA SER A 294 -9.08 27.69 -2.05
C SER A 294 -7.94 26.69 -1.86
N LEU A 295 -7.57 26.37 -0.61
CA LEU A 295 -6.59 25.32 -0.32
C LEU A 295 -7.11 23.92 -0.68
N ARG A 296 -8.41 23.65 -0.47
CA ARG A 296 -9.06 22.40 -0.86
C ARG A 296 -8.89 22.15 -2.36
N ASP A 297 -9.09 23.18 -3.18
CA ASP A 297 -8.97 23.06 -4.64
C ASP A 297 -7.53 22.69 -5.06
N ILE A 298 -6.51 23.24 -4.40
CA ILE A 298 -5.11 22.86 -4.64
C ILE A 298 -4.88 21.38 -4.29
N VAL A 299 -5.41 20.91 -3.16
CA VAL A 299 -5.28 19.52 -2.72
C VAL A 299 -5.99 18.58 -3.70
N HIS A 300 -7.13 18.97 -4.25
CA HIS A 300 -7.88 18.20 -5.24
C HIS A 300 -7.03 17.91 -6.50
N VAL A 301 -6.37 18.93 -7.05
CA VAL A 301 -5.47 18.76 -8.21
C VAL A 301 -4.26 17.88 -7.86
N LEU A 302 -3.78 17.97 -6.61
CA LEU A 302 -2.67 17.13 -6.13
C LEU A 302 -3.05 15.64 -6.06
N VAL A 303 -4.33 15.30 -5.87
CA VAL A 303 -4.84 13.91 -5.86
C VAL A 303 -4.80 13.29 -7.25
N GLU A 304 -5.07 14.10 -8.28
CA GLU A 304 -5.19 13.67 -9.68
C GLU A 304 -3.87 13.71 -10.44
N LEU A 305 -2.77 14.05 -9.76
CA LEU A 305 -1.45 14.20 -10.36
C LEU A 305 -1.01 12.94 -11.12
N ASP A 306 -0.96 13.06 -12.45
CA ASP A 306 -0.54 12.00 -13.38
C ASP A 306 0.72 12.44 -14.14
N SER A 307 1.62 11.50 -14.40
CA SER A 307 2.88 11.79 -15.09
C SER A 307 2.68 12.30 -16.51
N ASP A 308 1.57 11.93 -17.15
CA ASP A 308 1.27 12.34 -18.52
C ASP A 308 0.68 13.76 -18.62
N THR A 309 0.17 14.31 -17.51
CA THR A 309 -0.48 15.64 -17.44
C THR A 309 0.20 16.62 -16.48
N LEU A 310 1.38 16.27 -15.95
CA LEU A 310 2.09 17.01 -14.91
C LEU A 310 2.30 18.50 -15.24
N SER A 311 2.62 18.83 -16.50
CA SER A 311 2.84 20.23 -16.92
C SER A 311 1.55 21.06 -16.95
N GLU A 312 0.42 20.46 -17.30
CA GLU A 312 -0.88 21.13 -17.23
C GLU A 312 -1.32 21.30 -15.78
N GLN A 313 -1.18 20.26 -14.97
CA GLN A 313 -1.56 20.27 -13.55
C GLN A 313 -0.69 21.23 -12.71
N ALA A 314 0.61 21.33 -13.00
CA ALA A 314 1.47 22.31 -12.32
C ALA A 314 1.03 23.76 -12.60
N LYS A 315 0.60 24.07 -13.84
CA LYS A 315 0.07 25.39 -14.19
C LYS A 315 -1.27 25.66 -13.51
N GLU A 316 -2.15 24.67 -13.46
CA GLU A 316 -3.43 24.76 -12.75
C GLU A 316 -3.21 25.02 -11.26
N MET A 317 -2.31 24.28 -10.62
CA MET A 317 -1.93 24.49 -9.22
C MET A 317 -1.38 25.89 -8.95
N CYS A 318 -0.54 26.44 -9.84
CA CYS A 318 -0.06 27.83 -9.70
C CYS A 318 -1.19 28.86 -9.79
N GLY A 319 -2.18 28.62 -10.67
CA GLY A 319 -3.39 29.43 -10.73
C GLY A 319 -4.19 29.37 -9.43
N LEU A 320 -4.40 28.18 -8.89
CA LEU A 320 -5.11 27.98 -7.62
C LEU A 320 -4.35 28.55 -6.42
N ALA A 321 -3.02 28.45 -6.41
CA ALA A 321 -2.17 29.08 -5.39
C ALA A 321 -2.30 30.62 -5.42
N THR A 322 -2.43 31.21 -6.61
CA THR A 322 -2.70 32.65 -6.74
C THR A 322 -4.07 33.00 -6.15
N THR A 323 -5.11 32.22 -6.45
CA THR A 323 -6.45 32.40 -5.85
C THR A 323 -6.42 32.27 -4.32
N ALA A 324 -5.66 31.29 -3.79
CA ALA A 324 -5.50 31.12 -2.35
C ALA A 324 -4.74 32.28 -1.70
N GLN A 325 -3.74 32.85 -2.39
CA GLN A 325 -3.03 34.06 -1.97
C GLN A 325 -3.99 35.26 -1.86
N GLU A 326 -4.83 35.48 -2.87
CA GLU A 326 -5.85 36.54 -2.86
C GLU A 326 -6.87 36.34 -1.73
N ALA A 327 -7.26 35.09 -1.44
CA ALA A 327 -8.15 34.79 -0.32
C ALA A 327 -7.47 35.08 1.04
N LEU A 328 -6.18 34.77 1.18
CA LEU A 328 -5.41 35.11 2.38
C LEU A 328 -5.31 36.63 2.57
N GLU A 329 -5.12 37.41 1.51
CA GLU A 329 -5.11 38.87 1.58
C GLU A 329 -6.44 39.41 2.13
N LYS A 330 -7.58 38.87 1.68
CA LYS A 330 -8.90 39.24 2.23
C LYS A 330 -9.04 38.91 3.72
N VAL A 331 -8.48 37.79 4.18
CA VAL A 331 -8.45 37.44 5.61
C VAL A 331 -7.68 38.50 6.41
N LEU A 332 -6.52 38.92 5.90
CA LEU A 332 -5.69 39.94 6.53
C LEU A 332 -6.38 41.31 6.56
N GLU A 333 -7.03 41.71 5.46
CA GLU A 333 -7.80 42.95 5.36
C GLU A 333 -8.98 42.97 6.34
N ALA A 334 -9.78 41.89 6.36
CA ALA A 334 -10.92 41.76 7.26
C ALA A 334 -10.48 41.85 8.73
N ALA A 335 -9.34 41.26 9.08
CA ALA A 335 -8.79 41.32 10.43
C ALA A 335 -8.33 42.73 10.83
N GLN A 336 -7.76 43.48 9.90
CA GLN A 336 -7.34 44.87 10.14
C GLN A 336 -8.53 45.82 10.26
N GLU A 337 -9.51 45.71 9.35
CA GLU A 337 -10.70 46.58 9.31
C GLU A 337 -11.51 46.45 10.61
N HIS A 338 -11.67 45.22 11.10
CA HIS A 338 -12.44 44.92 12.31
C HIS A 338 -11.60 45.00 13.60
N LYS A 339 -10.33 45.41 13.51
CA LYS A 339 -9.39 45.61 14.64
C LYS A 339 -9.33 44.39 15.59
N LEU A 340 -9.22 43.19 15.02
CA LEU A 340 -9.15 41.97 15.80
C LEU A 340 -7.91 41.97 16.72
N PRO A 341 -8.01 41.45 17.96
CA PRO A 341 -6.89 41.42 18.91
C PRO A 341 -5.85 40.35 18.51
N LEU A 342 -4.93 40.69 17.61
CA LEU A 342 -3.90 39.77 17.10
C LEU A 342 -2.81 39.40 18.11
N ALA A 343 -2.56 40.28 19.09
CA ALA A 343 -1.53 40.09 20.12
C ALA A 343 -2.01 39.31 21.35
N ASP A 344 -3.32 39.02 21.43
CA ASP A 344 -3.90 38.29 22.55
C ASP A 344 -3.79 36.79 22.31
N ALA A 345 -2.82 36.15 22.98
CA ALA A 345 -2.59 34.70 22.88
C ALA A 345 -3.74 33.85 23.44
N SER A 346 -4.70 34.46 24.15
CA SER A 346 -5.94 33.79 24.56
C SER A 346 -6.99 33.75 23.45
N ARG A 347 -6.77 34.47 22.34
CA ARG A 347 -7.70 34.58 21.21
C ARG A 347 -7.17 33.84 19.98
N PRO A 348 -8.02 33.14 19.21
CA PRO A 348 -7.57 32.28 18.12
C PRO A 348 -7.12 33.06 16.88
N TYR A 349 -7.53 34.33 16.69
CA TYR A 349 -7.31 35.07 15.43
C TYR A 349 -5.85 35.37 15.11
N GLY A 350 -5.04 35.73 16.12
CA GLY A 350 -3.60 35.91 15.91
C GLY A 350 -2.95 34.60 15.44
N VAL A 351 -3.39 33.47 16.00
CA VAL A 351 -2.90 32.14 15.60
C VAL A 351 -3.43 31.74 14.23
N LEU A 352 -4.71 31.96 13.94
CA LEU A 352 -5.34 31.66 12.66
C LEU A 352 -4.64 32.37 11.50
N ILE A 353 -4.35 33.66 11.66
CA ILE A 353 -3.64 34.43 10.63
C ILE A 353 -2.22 33.90 10.42
N VAL A 354 -1.48 33.68 11.51
CA VAL A 354 -0.10 33.15 11.44
C VAL A 354 -0.08 31.78 10.77
N GLU A 355 -1.01 30.90 11.13
CA GLU A 355 -1.08 29.56 10.55
C GLU A 355 -1.60 29.58 9.11
N ALA A 356 -2.50 30.50 8.74
CA ALA A 356 -2.95 30.69 7.36
C ALA A 356 -1.81 31.17 6.46
N THR A 357 -1.00 32.14 6.93
CA THR A 357 0.21 32.58 6.21
C THR A 357 1.19 31.43 6.04
N ARG A 358 1.43 30.65 7.09
CA ARG A 358 2.32 29.48 7.03
C ARG A 358 1.81 28.38 6.11
N LEU A 359 0.51 28.09 6.13
CA LEU A 359 -0.11 27.15 5.21
C LEU A 359 0.11 27.62 3.77
N MET A 360 -0.16 28.88 3.48
CA MET A 360 0.03 29.43 2.13
C MET A 360 1.49 29.33 1.67
N GLU A 361 2.46 29.66 2.52
CA GLU A 361 3.88 29.49 2.22
C GLU A 361 4.24 28.02 1.87
N GLU A 362 3.70 27.05 2.61
CA GLU A 362 3.95 25.63 2.33
C GLU A 362 3.28 25.14 1.04
N PHE A 363 2.05 25.59 0.76
CA PHE A 363 1.36 25.26 -0.48
C PHE A 363 2.03 25.91 -1.70
N GLN A 364 2.53 27.14 -1.57
CA GLN A 364 3.25 27.82 -2.65
C GLN A 364 4.60 27.17 -2.94
N ASN A 365 5.37 26.84 -1.89
CA ASN A 365 6.60 26.06 -2.02
C ASN A 365 6.35 24.70 -2.70
N THR A 366 5.20 24.07 -2.42
CA THR A 366 4.80 22.82 -3.09
C THR A 366 4.54 23.03 -4.58
N CYS A 367 3.86 24.12 -4.96
CA CYS A 367 3.61 24.46 -6.35
C CYS A 367 4.91 24.75 -7.10
N ASP A 368 5.81 25.53 -6.51
CA ASP A 368 7.12 25.88 -7.09
C ASP A 368 7.97 24.63 -7.35
N VAL A 369 8.06 23.73 -6.37
CA VAL A 369 8.78 22.45 -6.51
C VAL A 369 8.19 21.60 -7.63
N LEU A 370 6.87 21.55 -7.77
CA LEU A 370 6.20 20.80 -8.84
C LEU A 370 6.42 21.43 -10.21
N GLN A 371 6.46 22.77 -10.29
CA GLN A 371 6.72 23.49 -11.53
C GLN A 371 8.18 23.32 -12.00
N ASP A 372 9.16 23.50 -11.11
CA ASP A 372 10.58 23.26 -11.40
C ASP A 372 10.80 21.81 -11.89
N THR A 373 10.01 20.88 -11.36
CA THR A 373 10.05 19.47 -11.76
C THR A 373 9.36 19.22 -13.11
N ALA A 374 8.36 20.02 -13.49
CA ALA A 374 7.68 19.90 -14.78
C ALA A 374 8.51 20.47 -15.93
N ASP A 375 9.37 21.44 -15.64
CA ASP A 375 10.24 22.12 -16.61
C ASP A 375 11.61 21.41 -16.83
N ALA A 376 11.92 20.40 -16.01
CA ALA A 376 13.16 19.59 -16.04
C ALA A 376 13.02 18.28 -16.83
#